data_AF-A0A7J4N4R2-F1
#
_entry.id   AF-A0A7J4N4R2-F1
#
_cell.length_a   1.000
_cell.length_b   1.000
_cell.length_c   1.000
_cell.angle_alpha   90.00
_cell.angle_beta   90.00
_cell.angle_gamma   90.00
#
_symmetry.space_group_name_H-M   'P 1'
#
loop_
_entity.id
_entity.type
_entity.pdbx_description
1 polymer ?
#
loop_
_entity_poly.entity_id
_entity_poly.type
_entity_poly.pdbx_seq_one_letter_code
_entity_poly.pdbx_strand_id
1 'polypeptide(L)'
;MGTLLLSSTKDTASMNILSEVLKIEGWGEEQDFPHGLVTIHEEFEVQILLIDNLHILADGIDKEHRERTGFPVDEVLVLSKHASASEVPALTLHAIGVPGETPHGERARSGGFKGKAVPPSTRFGDMFRTMRRIAIEASLDEEYDITLEATHHGPLLDSPTLYLEIGSDEERWADSRAARVWAQTISICLGMSEDAQQREWQGEGDVMIGLGGGHYAPRHKAIISETEVWVGHILANYAIVFDGHGESPPSGP
;
A
#
# COMPACT_ATOMS: atom_id res chain seq x y z
N MET A 1 17.73 -4.24 0.91
CA MET A 1 16.73 -3.18 0.65
C MET A 1 15.88 -3.07 1.90
N GLY A 2 16.05 -1.99 2.66
CA GLY A 2 15.36 -1.81 3.93
C GLY A 2 13.89 -1.45 3.73
N THR A 3 12.99 -2.28 4.27
CA THR A 3 11.54 -2.10 4.15
C THR A 3 10.95 -1.62 5.47
N LEU A 4 10.15 -0.56 5.43
CA LEU A 4 9.38 -0.08 6.57
C LEU A 4 7.92 -0.50 6.44
N LEU A 5 7.43 -1.31 7.38
CA LEU A 5 6.01 -1.58 7.55
C LEU A 5 5.40 -0.48 8.44
N LEU A 6 4.54 0.37 7.88
CA LEU A 6 3.91 1.46 8.61
C LEU A 6 2.50 1.04 9.07
N SER A 7 2.24 1.15 10.37
CA SER A 7 0.96 0.83 10.99
C SER A 7 0.47 2.00 11.86
N SER A 8 -0.83 2.11 12.10
CA SER A 8 -1.46 3.18 12.88
C SER A 8 -2.43 2.64 13.93
N THR A 9 -2.31 3.12 15.18
CA THR A 9 -3.26 2.78 16.26
C THR A 9 -4.67 3.32 16.02
N LYS A 10 -4.83 4.29 15.11
CA LYS A 10 -6.12 4.86 14.69
C LYS A 10 -6.81 4.09 13.55
N ASP A 11 -6.24 2.97 13.12
CA ASP A 11 -6.77 2.16 12.04
C ASP A 11 -6.94 0.69 12.46
N THR A 12 -8.20 0.23 12.51
CA THR A 12 -8.54 -1.13 12.96
C THR A 12 -7.95 -2.20 12.05
N ALA A 13 -7.99 -2.02 10.72
CA ALA A 13 -7.44 -2.99 9.79
C ALA A 13 -5.91 -3.02 9.88
N SER A 14 -5.29 -1.85 10.02
CA SER A 14 -3.84 -1.71 10.26
C SER A 14 -3.40 -2.52 11.48
N MET A 15 -4.11 -2.38 12.61
CA MET A 15 -3.81 -3.13 13.83
C MET A 15 -4.05 -4.64 13.67
N ASN A 16 -5.09 -5.03 12.92
CA ASN A 16 -5.37 -6.43 12.64
C ASN A 16 -4.27 -7.06 11.77
N ILE A 17 -3.88 -6.43 10.66
CA ILE A 17 -2.77 -6.89 9.80
C ILE A 17 -1.47 -6.94 10.60
N LEU A 18 -1.16 -5.89 11.38
CA LEU A 18 0.01 -5.86 12.25
C LEU A 18 0.04 -7.04 13.22
N SER A 19 -1.10 -7.39 13.82
CA SER A 19 -1.18 -8.52 14.76
C SER A 19 -0.86 -9.87 14.11
N GLU A 20 -1.17 -10.05 12.82
CA GLU A 20 -0.81 -11.26 12.07
C GLU A 20 0.64 -11.21 11.59
N VAL A 21 1.15 -10.03 11.20
CA VAL A 21 2.56 -9.84 10.83
C VAL A 21 3.49 -10.15 12.01
N LEU A 22 3.14 -9.71 13.23
CA LEU A 22 3.93 -9.96 14.44
C LEU A 22 3.98 -11.45 14.86
N LYS A 23 3.18 -12.32 14.24
CA LYS A 23 3.26 -13.79 14.46
C LYS A 23 4.34 -14.46 13.62
N ILE A 24 4.91 -13.75 12.64
CA ILE A 24 6.09 -14.21 11.89
C ILE A 24 7.27 -14.25 12.87
N GLU A 25 8.05 -15.33 12.85
CA GLU A 25 9.20 -15.47 13.75
C GLU A 25 10.30 -14.46 13.41
N GLY A 26 11.08 -14.03 14.41
CA GLY A 26 12.24 -13.15 14.21
C GLY A 26 12.01 -11.67 14.51
N TRP A 27 10.85 -11.26 15.04
CA TRP A 27 10.67 -9.91 15.59
C TRP A 27 11.30 -9.78 16.98
N GLY A 28 12.13 -8.75 17.16
CA GLY A 28 12.69 -8.37 18.45
C GLY A 28 11.70 -7.64 19.37
N GLU A 29 12.19 -7.12 20.49
CA GLU A 29 11.38 -6.29 21.40
C GLU A 29 11.03 -4.93 20.78
N GLU A 30 9.85 -4.43 21.13
CA GLU A 30 9.37 -3.11 20.74
C GLU A 30 10.18 -2.00 21.45
N GLN A 31 10.56 -0.97 20.68
CA GLN A 31 11.37 0.15 21.13
C GLN A 31 10.61 1.46 20.97
N ASP A 32 10.61 2.29 22.01
CA ASP A 32 9.96 3.60 22.01
C ASP A 32 10.85 4.67 21.35
N PHE A 33 10.34 5.25 20.26
CA PHE A 33 10.93 6.41 19.60
C PHE A 33 9.94 7.58 19.57
N PRO A 34 10.41 8.84 19.46
CA PRO A 34 9.51 9.99 19.49
C PRO A 34 8.46 10.04 18.36
N HIS A 35 8.66 9.31 17.25
CA HIS A 35 7.73 9.23 16.12
C HIS A 35 6.81 8.00 16.17
N GLY A 36 7.00 7.08 17.11
CA GLY A 36 6.21 5.87 17.26
C GLY A 36 7.00 4.70 17.83
N LEU A 37 6.33 3.56 17.96
CA LEU A 37 6.92 2.31 18.44
C LEU A 37 7.56 1.57 17.27
N VAL A 38 8.81 1.13 17.45
CA VAL A 38 9.60 0.46 16.41
C VAL A 38 9.89 -0.98 16.83
N THR A 39 9.57 -1.92 15.95
CA THR A 39 9.93 -3.33 16.10
C THR A 39 10.85 -3.74 14.96
N ILE A 40 11.99 -4.35 15.30
CA ILE A 40 13.04 -4.68 14.33
C ILE A 40 13.02 -6.18 14.07
N HIS A 41 13.08 -6.58 12.79
CA HIS A 41 13.29 -7.98 12.44
C HIS A 41 14.78 -8.34 12.60
N GLU A 42 15.08 -9.48 13.22
CA GLU A 42 16.45 -9.90 13.55
C GLU A 42 17.22 -10.43 12.33
N GLU A 43 16.52 -11.10 11.41
CA GLU A 43 17.14 -11.74 10.23
C GLU A 43 17.01 -10.96 8.91
N PHE A 44 15.96 -10.16 8.73
CA PHE A 44 15.68 -9.44 7.49
C PHE A 44 15.78 -7.93 7.68
N GLU A 45 16.11 -7.19 6.61
CA GLU A 45 16.12 -5.72 6.62
C GLU A 45 14.69 -5.16 6.59
N VAL A 46 13.93 -5.42 7.66
CA VAL A 46 12.54 -4.98 7.82
C VAL A 46 12.35 -4.39 9.21
N GLN A 47 11.72 -3.23 9.29
CA GLN A 47 11.26 -2.64 10.54
C GLN A 47 9.76 -2.35 10.46
N ILE A 48 9.08 -2.49 11.58
CA ILE A 48 7.71 -2.02 11.78
C ILE A 48 7.79 -0.67 12.51
N LEU A 49 6.99 0.29 12.07
CA LEU A 49 6.71 1.51 12.80
C LEU A 49 5.20 1.60 13.08
N LEU A 50 4.83 1.62 14.35
CA LEU A 50 3.47 1.87 14.82
C LEU A 50 3.33 3.31 15.31
N ILE A 51 2.49 4.10 14.63
CA ILE A 51 2.24 5.51 14.96
C ILE A 51 0.86 5.73 15.60
N ASP A 52 0.71 6.82 16.35
CA ASP A 52 -0.57 7.21 16.98
C ASP A 52 -1.48 8.09 16.12
N ASN A 53 -1.04 8.40 14.90
CA ASN A 53 -1.75 9.26 13.96
C ASN A 53 -2.17 8.48 12.72
N LEU A 54 -3.13 9.02 11.97
CA LEU A 54 -3.52 8.42 10.69
C LEU A 54 -2.34 8.48 9.71
N HIS A 55 -1.94 7.33 9.16
CA HIS A 55 -0.84 7.20 8.20
C HIS A 55 -1.03 8.05 6.94
N ILE A 56 -2.27 8.27 6.48
CA ILE A 56 -2.55 9.14 5.33
C ILE A 56 -2.06 10.59 5.54
N LEU A 57 -1.91 11.03 6.80
CA LEU A 57 -1.48 12.39 7.15
C LEU A 57 0.01 12.47 7.52
N ALA A 58 0.74 11.35 7.52
CA ALA A 58 2.12 11.23 7.99
C ALA A 58 3.15 11.58 6.91
N ASP A 59 3.04 12.79 6.34
CA ASP A 59 4.00 13.28 5.34
C ASP A 59 5.44 13.27 5.89
N GLY A 60 6.38 12.64 5.17
CA GLY A 60 7.79 12.55 5.54
C GLY A 60 8.15 11.56 6.67
N ILE A 61 7.24 10.64 7.04
CA ILE A 61 7.50 9.69 8.13
C ILE A 61 8.65 8.71 7.84
N ASP A 62 8.88 8.39 6.57
CA ASP A 62 9.99 7.59 6.08
C ASP A 62 11.35 8.27 6.35
N LYS A 63 11.43 9.56 6.06
CA LYS A 63 12.61 10.38 6.34
C LYS A 63 12.84 10.52 7.85
N GLU A 64 11.79 10.81 8.60
CA GLU A 64 11.87 10.92 10.06
C GLU A 64 12.33 9.59 10.69
N HIS A 65 11.79 8.46 10.21
CA HIS A 65 12.21 7.14 10.68
C HIS A 65 13.70 6.91 10.40
N ARG A 66 14.17 7.15 9.17
CA ARG A 66 15.59 7.03 8.81
C ARG A 66 16.50 7.91 9.70
N GLU A 67 16.10 9.14 9.97
CA GLU A 67 16.88 10.07 10.81
C GLU A 67 16.96 9.62 12.27
N ARG A 68 15.91 8.97 12.80
CA ARG A 68 15.82 8.55 14.20
C ARG A 68 16.43 7.19 14.49
N THR A 69 16.29 6.24 13.56
CA THR A 69 16.74 4.85 13.75
C THR A 69 18.06 4.55 13.03
N GLY A 70 18.44 5.35 12.03
CA GLY A 70 19.54 5.06 11.12
C GLY A 70 19.24 3.95 10.11
N PHE A 71 18.02 3.41 10.11
CA PHE A 71 17.59 2.37 9.18
C PHE A 71 17.40 2.94 7.76
N PRO A 72 17.96 2.30 6.71
CA PRO A 72 17.67 2.69 5.34
C PRO A 72 16.21 2.37 5.01
N VAL A 73 15.40 3.39 4.75
CA VAL A 73 14.01 3.20 4.29
C VAL A 73 14.01 3.26 2.77
N ASP A 74 14.19 2.12 2.12
CA ASP A 74 14.18 1.99 0.65
C ASP A 74 12.76 1.76 0.09
N GLU A 75 11.85 1.27 0.93
CA GLU A 75 10.45 0.99 0.62
C GLU A 75 9.57 1.20 1.85
N VAL A 76 8.33 1.64 1.66
CA VAL A 76 7.29 1.67 2.70
C VAL A 76 6.07 0.86 2.26
N LEU A 77 5.62 -0.04 3.12
CA LEU A 77 4.36 -0.77 2.98
C LEU A 77 3.44 -0.33 4.11
N VAL A 78 2.35 0.35 3.77
CA VAL A 78 1.40 0.87 4.75
C VAL A 78 0.28 -0.15 4.93
N LEU A 79 0.07 -0.56 6.18
CA LEU A 79 -1.05 -1.40 6.58
C LEU A 79 -2.24 -0.48 6.84
N SER A 80 -3.35 -0.69 6.15
CA SER A 80 -4.44 0.30 6.15
C SER A 80 -5.81 -0.38 6.01
N LYS A 81 -6.86 0.39 6.29
CA LYS A 81 -8.22 0.02 5.89
C LYS A 81 -8.59 0.72 4.58
N HIS A 82 -9.36 0.02 3.77
CA HIS A 82 -10.15 0.65 2.73
C HIS A 82 -11.53 0.99 3.27
N ALA A 83 -12.01 2.21 3.06
CA ALA A 83 -13.37 2.62 3.36
C ALA A 83 -14.10 3.05 2.08
N SER A 84 -15.15 2.32 1.70
CA SER A 84 -15.89 2.55 0.47
C SER A 84 -17.39 2.69 0.74
N ALA A 85 -18.02 3.67 0.09
CA ALA A 85 -19.47 3.86 0.17
C ALA A 85 -20.28 2.71 -0.44
N SER A 86 -19.66 1.86 -1.27
CA SER A 86 -20.34 0.67 -1.80
C SER A 86 -20.33 -0.52 -0.84
N GLU A 87 -19.57 -0.46 0.26
CA GLU A 87 -19.45 -1.52 1.28
C GLU A 87 -19.15 -2.92 0.67
N VAL A 88 -18.48 -2.94 -0.48
CA VAL A 88 -18.07 -4.18 -1.13
C VAL A 88 -16.83 -4.70 -0.40
N PRO A 89 -16.87 -5.90 0.20
CA PRO A 89 -15.69 -6.47 0.83
C PRO A 89 -14.56 -6.60 -0.18
N ALA A 90 -13.36 -6.15 0.17
CA ALA A 90 -12.24 -6.15 -0.76
C ALA A 90 -10.90 -6.32 -0.05
N LEU A 91 -9.96 -6.99 -0.72
CA LEU A 91 -8.54 -6.92 -0.42
C LEU A 91 -7.88 -6.12 -1.54
N THR A 92 -7.27 -5.01 -1.18
CA THR A 92 -6.78 -4.03 -2.15
C THR A 92 -5.38 -3.55 -1.84
N LEU A 93 -4.70 -3.09 -2.88
CA LEU A 93 -3.44 -2.38 -2.75
C LEU A 93 -3.33 -1.33 -3.85
N HIS A 94 -2.64 -0.24 -3.54
CA HIS A 94 -2.43 0.84 -4.49
C HIS A 94 -1.22 1.70 -4.17
N ALA A 95 -0.78 2.43 -5.19
CA ALA A 95 0.20 3.50 -5.03
C ALA A 95 -0.46 4.76 -4.46
N ILE A 96 0.31 5.61 -3.80
CA ILE A 96 -0.16 6.86 -3.22
C ILE A 96 0.20 8.07 -4.07
N GLY A 97 -0.59 9.14 -3.93
CA GLY A 97 -0.38 10.39 -4.63
C GLY A 97 -1.70 11.09 -4.98
N VAL A 98 -1.60 12.39 -5.22
CA VAL A 98 -2.73 13.23 -5.63
C VAL A 98 -2.42 13.91 -6.96
N PRO A 99 -2.23 13.16 -8.06
CA PRO A 99 -1.69 13.70 -9.30
C PRO A 99 -2.66 14.61 -10.06
N GLY A 100 -3.98 14.42 -9.88
CA GLY A 100 -5.00 15.11 -10.68
C GLY A 100 -5.63 16.34 -10.04
N GLU A 101 -5.66 16.44 -8.70
CA GLU A 101 -6.37 17.54 -8.03
C GLU A 101 -5.68 18.89 -8.21
N THR A 102 -6.46 19.97 -8.21
CA THR A 102 -5.97 21.36 -8.32
C THR A 102 -6.45 22.23 -7.14
N PRO A 103 -5.78 23.37 -6.86
CA PRO A 103 -4.51 23.82 -7.43
C PRO A 103 -3.31 23.02 -6.89
N HIS A 104 -2.29 22.81 -7.74
CA HIS A 104 -1.09 22.05 -7.36
C HIS A 104 -0.31 22.75 -6.25
N GLY A 105 0.29 21.96 -5.36
CA GLY A 105 1.09 22.44 -4.24
C GLY A 105 0.31 22.69 -2.94
N GLU A 106 -1.02 22.64 -2.98
CA GLU A 106 -1.84 22.65 -1.76
C GLU A 106 -1.96 21.25 -1.15
N ARG A 107 -2.26 21.20 0.15
CA ARG A 107 -2.55 19.93 0.83
C ARG A 107 -3.88 19.37 0.33
N ALA A 108 -3.91 18.08 0.03
CA ALA A 108 -5.16 17.41 -0.33
C ALA A 108 -5.96 17.02 0.91
N ARG A 109 -7.25 16.73 0.72
CA ARG A 109 -8.18 16.41 1.82
C ARG A 109 -7.74 15.16 2.59
N SER A 110 -7.30 14.13 1.87
CA SER A 110 -6.89 12.83 2.42
C SER A 110 -5.36 12.72 2.54
N GLY A 111 -4.69 13.84 2.84
CA GLY A 111 -3.24 13.91 3.01
C GLY A 111 -2.45 13.99 1.72
N GLY A 112 -1.13 14.19 1.83
CA GLY A 112 -0.27 14.47 0.69
C GLY A 112 -0.55 15.84 0.06
N PHE A 113 0.01 16.06 -1.13
CA PHE A 113 -0.05 17.35 -1.83
C PHE A 113 -0.58 17.18 -3.25
N LYS A 114 -1.48 18.06 -3.65
CA LYS A 114 -2.06 18.13 -5.00
C LYS A 114 -0.95 18.32 -6.05
N GLY A 115 -1.01 17.54 -7.12
CA GLY A 115 0.00 17.48 -8.18
C GLY A 115 1.27 16.71 -7.81
N LYS A 116 1.28 15.94 -6.72
CA LYS A 116 2.42 15.09 -6.30
C LYS A 116 2.02 13.62 -6.29
N ALA A 117 2.98 12.75 -6.58
CA ALA A 117 2.83 11.30 -6.45
C ALA A 117 4.15 10.71 -5.95
N VAL A 118 4.05 9.66 -5.13
CA VAL A 118 5.21 8.91 -4.61
C VAL A 118 5.43 7.72 -5.54
N PRO A 119 6.68 7.40 -5.93
CA PRO A 119 6.94 6.21 -6.72
C PRO A 119 6.27 4.97 -6.08
N PRO A 120 5.56 4.13 -6.85
CA PRO A 120 5.07 2.87 -6.32
C PRO A 120 6.25 1.96 -5.98
N SER A 121 6.08 1.11 -4.97
CA SER A 121 7.04 0.03 -4.76
C SER A 121 7.19 -0.83 -6.00
N THR A 122 8.43 -1.24 -6.30
CA THR A 122 8.71 -2.23 -7.35
C THR A 122 8.02 -3.57 -7.07
N ARG A 123 7.62 -3.87 -5.84
CA ARG A 123 6.89 -5.10 -5.48
C ARG A 123 5.41 -5.09 -5.85
N PHE A 124 4.87 -3.99 -6.37
CA PHE A 124 3.42 -3.83 -6.57
C PHE A 124 2.76 -4.98 -7.33
N GLY A 125 3.25 -5.34 -8.52
CA GLY A 125 2.68 -6.46 -9.26
C GLY A 125 2.83 -7.81 -8.54
N ASP A 126 3.96 -8.00 -7.85
CA ASP A 126 4.27 -9.25 -7.15
C ASP A 126 3.43 -9.44 -5.89
N MET A 127 3.25 -8.38 -5.09
CA MET A 127 2.36 -8.38 -3.93
C MET A 127 0.92 -8.63 -4.36
N PHE A 128 0.46 -8.03 -5.46
CA PHE A 128 -0.90 -8.28 -5.95
C PHE A 128 -1.10 -9.75 -6.35
N ARG A 129 -0.20 -10.31 -7.17
CA ARG A 129 -0.31 -11.71 -7.62
C ARG A 129 -0.21 -12.68 -6.44
N THR A 130 0.68 -12.42 -5.49
CA THR A 130 0.87 -13.23 -4.29
C THR A 130 -0.34 -13.17 -3.37
N MET A 131 -0.84 -11.96 -3.07
CA MET A 131 -2.07 -11.76 -2.29
C MET A 131 -3.27 -12.45 -2.94
N ARG A 132 -3.44 -12.29 -4.26
CA ARG A 132 -4.51 -12.96 -5.00
C ARG A 132 -4.42 -14.47 -4.90
N ARG A 133 -3.23 -15.05 -5.07
CA ARG A 133 -3.03 -16.49 -4.97
C ARG A 133 -3.42 -17.01 -3.58
N ILE A 134 -2.91 -16.38 -2.52
CA ILE A 134 -3.17 -16.77 -1.14
C ILE A 134 -4.66 -16.62 -0.79
N ALA A 135 -5.30 -15.54 -1.24
CA ALA A 135 -6.73 -15.33 -1.04
C ALA A 135 -7.57 -16.45 -1.69
N ILE A 136 -7.23 -16.86 -2.92
CA ILE A 136 -7.90 -17.96 -3.63
C ILE A 136 -7.67 -19.30 -2.90
N GLU A 137 -6.43 -19.58 -2.49
CA GLU A 137 -6.10 -20.79 -1.73
C GLU A 137 -6.87 -20.87 -0.39
N ALA A 138 -7.19 -19.72 0.20
CA ALA A 138 -8.00 -19.58 1.40
C ALA A 138 -9.51 -19.45 1.14
N SER A 139 -9.96 -19.54 -0.12
CA SER A 139 -11.36 -19.33 -0.56
C SER A 139 -11.95 -17.98 -0.16
N LEU A 140 -11.11 -16.96 0.05
CA LEU A 140 -11.54 -15.61 0.39
C LEU A 140 -12.03 -14.83 -0.84
N ASP A 141 -11.68 -15.26 -2.05
CA ASP A 141 -12.16 -14.65 -3.29
C ASP A 141 -13.65 -14.91 -3.56
N GLU A 142 -14.28 -15.82 -2.82
CA GLU A 142 -15.73 -16.01 -2.79
C GLU A 142 -16.46 -14.93 -1.96
N GLU A 143 -15.74 -14.28 -1.02
CA GLU A 143 -16.29 -13.31 -0.07
C GLU A 143 -15.77 -11.88 -0.31
N TYR A 144 -14.56 -11.73 -0.87
CA TYR A 144 -13.86 -10.47 -1.08
C TYR A 144 -13.54 -10.26 -2.57
N ASP A 145 -13.72 -9.04 -3.07
CA ASP A 145 -13.09 -8.65 -4.34
C ASP A 145 -11.58 -8.46 -4.13
N ILE A 146 -10.81 -9.32 -4.77
CA ILE A 146 -9.35 -9.23 -4.80
C ILE A 146 -8.99 -8.28 -5.94
N THR A 147 -8.62 -7.05 -5.59
CA THR A 147 -8.52 -5.98 -6.58
C THR A 147 -7.42 -4.97 -6.31
N LEU A 148 -7.31 -4.01 -7.21
CA LEU A 148 -6.39 -2.88 -7.15
C LEU A 148 -7.20 -1.60 -6.95
N GLU A 149 -6.54 -0.56 -6.48
CA GLU A 149 -7.09 0.80 -6.55
C GLU A 149 -6.19 1.71 -7.39
N ALA A 150 -6.79 2.76 -7.92
CA ALA A 150 -6.09 3.84 -8.58
C ALA A 150 -5.19 4.58 -7.58
N THR A 151 -4.17 5.27 -8.10
CA THR A 151 -3.31 6.14 -7.31
C THR A 151 -4.11 7.28 -6.71
N HIS A 152 -4.15 7.34 -5.38
CA HIS A 152 -4.89 8.36 -4.67
C HIS A 152 -4.33 8.60 -3.26
N HIS A 153 -4.76 9.73 -2.68
CA HIS A 153 -4.47 10.23 -1.32
C HIS A 153 -3.00 10.28 -0.89
N GLY A 154 -2.76 10.71 0.34
CA GLY A 154 -1.43 10.82 0.94
C GLY A 154 -0.94 9.55 1.64
N PRO A 155 0.16 9.62 2.40
CA PRO A 155 0.99 10.79 2.63
C PRO A 155 1.89 11.13 1.42
N LEU A 156 2.73 12.15 1.55
CA LEU A 156 3.86 12.40 0.65
C LEU A 156 5.14 11.88 1.31
N LEU A 157 5.79 10.91 0.68
CA LEU A 157 7.03 10.25 1.13
C LEU A 157 8.11 10.37 0.04
N ASP A 158 9.37 10.22 0.45
CA ASP A 158 10.52 10.17 -0.45
C ASP A 158 10.73 8.73 -0.99
N SER A 159 10.42 7.73 -0.18
CA SER A 159 10.63 6.32 -0.50
C SER A 159 9.45 5.69 -1.27
N PRO A 160 9.71 4.76 -2.21
CA PRO A 160 8.67 4.01 -2.90
C PRO A 160 7.65 3.38 -1.95
N THR A 161 6.36 3.51 -2.25
CA THR A 161 5.29 3.17 -1.29
C THR A 161 4.12 2.41 -1.90
N LEU A 162 3.53 1.50 -1.13
CA LEU A 162 2.21 0.92 -1.37
C LEU A 162 1.37 0.92 -0.10
N TYR A 163 0.06 1.04 -0.28
CA TYR A 163 -0.94 0.73 0.72
C TYR A 163 -1.44 -0.70 0.51
N LEU A 164 -1.59 -1.45 1.59
CA LEU A 164 -2.10 -2.83 1.63
C LEU A 164 -3.31 -2.84 2.55
N GLU A 165 -4.49 -3.10 1.99
CA GLU A 165 -5.74 -2.75 2.66
C GLU A 165 -6.74 -3.90 2.77
N ILE A 166 -7.55 -3.81 3.82
CA ILE A 166 -8.75 -4.62 4.00
C ILE A 166 -9.94 -3.67 3.98
N GLY A 167 -10.96 -4.01 3.21
CA GLY A 167 -12.18 -3.23 3.12
C GLY A 167 -13.47 -4.05 3.12
N SER A 168 -14.62 -3.39 3.24
CA SER A 168 -14.75 -1.93 3.33
C SER A 168 -15.51 -1.40 4.56
N ASP A 169 -15.77 -2.26 5.54
CA ASP A 169 -16.47 -1.94 6.79
C ASP A 169 -15.77 -2.52 8.03
N GLU A 170 -16.30 -2.20 9.22
CA GLU A 170 -15.74 -2.65 10.52
C GLU A 170 -15.68 -4.17 10.67
N GLU A 171 -16.64 -4.92 10.11
CA GLU A 171 -16.63 -6.39 10.17
C GLU A 171 -15.45 -6.92 9.36
N ARG A 172 -15.22 -6.37 8.16
CA ARG A 172 -14.10 -6.76 7.30
C ARG A 172 -12.77 -6.32 7.87
N TRP A 173 -12.66 -5.11 8.42
CA TRP A 173 -11.42 -4.63 9.05
C TRP A 173 -10.97 -5.53 10.22
N ALA A 174 -11.91 -6.16 10.91
CA ALA A 174 -11.63 -7.09 12.01
C ALA A 174 -11.47 -8.57 11.56
N ASP A 175 -11.63 -8.90 10.28
CA ASP A 175 -11.51 -10.28 9.79
C ASP A 175 -10.06 -10.73 9.79
N SER A 176 -9.69 -11.57 10.77
CA SER A 176 -8.34 -12.11 10.89
C SER A 176 -7.92 -12.98 9.68
N ARG A 177 -8.87 -13.51 8.90
CA ARG A 177 -8.56 -14.29 7.68
C ARG A 177 -7.96 -13.36 6.62
N ALA A 178 -8.59 -12.21 6.40
CA ALA A 178 -8.10 -11.15 5.50
C ALA A 178 -6.72 -10.63 5.95
N ALA A 179 -6.55 -10.38 7.24
CA ALA A 179 -5.25 -9.98 7.80
C ALA A 179 -4.15 -11.03 7.61
N ARG A 180 -4.48 -12.33 7.75
CA ARG A 180 -3.52 -13.43 7.48
C ARG A 180 -3.08 -13.48 6.03
N VAL A 181 -3.97 -13.20 5.06
CA VAL A 181 -3.58 -13.11 3.65
C VAL A 181 -2.51 -12.04 3.46
N TRP A 182 -2.68 -10.86 4.05
CA TRP A 182 -1.68 -9.80 3.96
C TRP A 182 -0.38 -10.16 4.68
N ALA A 183 -0.45 -10.72 5.89
CA ALA A 183 0.75 -11.14 6.62
C ALA A 183 1.56 -12.20 5.85
N GLN A 184 0.89 -13.20 5.25
CA GLN A 184 1.55 -14.21 4.42
C GLN A 184 2.12 -13.61 3.13
N THR A 185 1.40 -12.69 2.50
CA THR A 185 1.88 -11.96 1.30
C THR A 185 3.15 -11.19 1.61
N ILE A 186 3.15 -10.41 2.70
CA ILE A 186 4.30 -9.63 3.15
C ILE A 186 5.47 -10.56 3.47
N SER A 187 5.23 -11.66 4.20
CA SER A 187 6.25 -12.66 4.52
C SER A 187 6.93 -13.22 3.27
N ILE A 188 6.17 -13.66 2.27
CA ILE A 188 6.70 -14.23 1.03
C ILE A 188 7.44 -13.17 0.21
N CYS A 189 6.84 -11.99 -0.01
CA CYS A 189 7.41 -10.95 -0.87
C CYS A 189 8.65 -10.27 -0.27
N LEU A 190 8.80 -10.26 1.07
CA LEU A 190 9.99 -9.73 1.75
C LEU A 190 11.06 -10.79 2.03
N GLY A 191 10.81 -12.06 1.70
CA GLY A 191 11.80 -13.13 1.89
C GLY A 191 11.77 -13.80 3.26
N MET A 192 10.77 -13.50 4.10
CA MET A 192 10.62 -14.00 5.47
C MET A 192 9.92 -15.36 5.54
N SER A 193 9.87 -16.10 4.43
CA SER A 193 9.21 -17.40 4.29
C SER A 193 10.08 -18.34 3.45
N GLU A 194 9.98 -19.64 3.70
CA GLU A 194 10.64 -20.66 2.86
C GLU A 194 10.11 -20.66 1.41
N ASP A 195 8.88 -20.20 1.20
CA ASP A 195 8.26 -20.06 -0.13
C ASP A 195 8.66 -18.76 -0.86
N ALA A 196 9.62 -18.00 -0.31
CA ALA A 196 10.03 -16.72 -0.85
C ALA A 196 10.53 -16.83 -2.30
N GLN A 197 9.93 -16.02 -3.17
CA GLN A 197 10.44 -15.74 -4.50
C GLN A 197 10.85 -14.28 -4.57
N GLN A 198 12.11 -13.99 -4.27
CA GLN A 198 12.59 -12.62 -4.33
C GLN A 198 12.65 -12.12 -5.77
N ARG A 199 11.64 -11.34 -6.17
CA ARG A 199 11.69 -10.50 -7.36
C ARG A 199 12.26 -9.15 -6.96
N GLU A 200 13.45 -8.84 -7.48
CA GLU A 200 14.09 -7.54 -7.32
C GLU A 200 14.17 -6.84 -8.68
N TRP A 201 13.83 -5.55 -8.71
CA TRP A 201 13.91 -4.75 -9.91
C TRP A 201 15.36 -4.35 -10.20
N GLN A 202 15.92 -4.90 -11.27
CA GLN A 202 17.31 -4.63 -11.69
C GLN A 202 17.43 -3.38 -12.58
N GLY A 203 16.37 -2.58 -12.71
CA GLY A 203 16.35 -1.40 -13.59
C GLY A 203 16.02 -1.72 -15.05
N GLU A 204 15.61 -2.94 -15.38
CA GLU A 204 15.31 -3.39 -16.73
C GLU A 204 14.01 -4.21 -16.82
N GLY A 205 13.24 -4.00 -17.89
CA GLY A 205 11.99 -4.73 -18.16
C GLY A 205 10.84 -3.80 -18.52
N ASP A 206 9.67 -4.40 -18.79
CA ASP A 206 8.47 -3.66 -19.15
C ASP A 206 7.78 -3.11 -17.89
N VAL A 207 7.55 -1.80 -17.87
CA VAL A 207 6.83 -1.09 -16.80
C VAL A 207 5.50 -0.57 -17.33
N MET A 208 4.41 -0.95 -16.67
CA MET A 208 3.06 -0.53 -17.00
C MET A 208 2.68 0.73 -16.22
N ILE A 209 2.21 1.76 -16.94
CA ILE A 209 1.47 2.88 -16.36
C ILE A 209 0.01 2.74 -16.81
N GLY A 210 -0.89 2.72 -15.84
CA GLY A 210 -2.33 2.64 -16.10
C GLY A 210 -2.94 4.01 -16.29
N LEU A 211 -3.63 4.23 -17.41
CA LEU A 211 -4.40 5.46 -17.65
C LEU A 211 -5.87 5.13 -17.92
N GLY A 212 -6.75 5.86 -17.25
CA GLY A 212 -8.20 5.79 -17.39
C GLY A 212 -8.87 4.68 -16.58
N GLY A 213 -10.19 4.59 -16.69
CA GLY A 213 -11.03 3.67 -15.93
C GLY A 213 -11.56 4.27 -14.62
N GLY A 214 -12.29 3.44 -13.86
CA GLY A 214 -12.76 3.79 -12.53
C GLY A 214 -11.70 3.55 -11.45
N HIS A 215 -12.08 3.83 -10.19
CA HIS A 215 -11.20 3.69 -9.04
C HIS A 215 -10.60 2.27 -8.88
N TYR A 216 -11.36 1.20 -9.16
CA TYR A 216 -10.89 -0.19 -9.02
C TYR A 216 -10.19 -0.79 -10.26
N ALA A 217 -9.93 0.01 -11.30
CA ALA A 217 -9.05 -0.33 -12.44
C ALA A 217 -9.11 -1.78 -13.01
N PRO A 218 -10.29 -2.35 -13.36
CA PRO A 218 -10.43 -3.78 -13.65
C PRO A 218 -9.66 -4.27 -14.89
N ARG A 219 -9.45 -3.41 -15.90
CA ARG A 219 -8.65 -3.77 -17.09
C ARG A 219 -7.16 -3.84 -16.77
N HIS A 220 -6.69 -2.94 -15.91
CA HIS A 220 -5.30 -2.93 -15.44
C HIS A 220 -5.05 -4.16 -14.56
N LYS A 221 -6.01 -4.47 -13.68
CA LYS A 221 -6.00 -5.71 -12.89
C LYS A 221 -5.81 -6.96 -13.74
N ALA A 222 -6.54 -7.10 -14.85
CA ALA A 222 -6.42 -8.26 -15.73
C ALA A 222 -4.99 -8.45 -16.26
N ILE A 223 -4.37 -7.37 -16.76
CA ILE A 223 -2.98 -7.42 -17.26
C ILE A 223 -2.00 -7.78 -16.14
N ILE A 224 -2.12 -7.15 -14.97
CA ILE A 224 -1.21 -7.39 -13.84
C ILE A 224 -1.38 -8.82 -13.28
N SER A 225 -2.59 -9.39 -13.36
CA SER A 225 -2.86 -10.77 -12.95
C SER A 225 -2.21 -11.81 -13.86
N GLU A 226 -2.11 -11.52 -15.16
CA GLU A 226 -1.74 -12.49 -16.20
C GLU A 226 -0.30 -12.31 -16.70
N THR A 227 0.39 -11.26 -16.25
CA THR A 227 1.74 -10.93 -16.72
C THR A 227 2.68 -10.59 -15.56
N GLU A 228 3.97 -10.67 -15.84
CA GLU A 228 5.04 -10.35 -14.89
C GLU A 228 5.50 -8.89 -14.98
N VAL A 229 4.68 -8.00 -15.56
CA VAL A 229 4.97 -6.59 -15.78
C VAL A 229 5.20 -5.85 -14.46
N TRP A 230 6.13 -4.89 -14.48
CA TRP A 230 6.34 -4.00 -13.34
C TRP A 230 5.25 -2.94 -13.33
N VAL A 231 4.72 -2.62 -12.16
CA VAL A 231 3.51 -1.78 -12.07
C VAL A 231 3.90 -0.41 -11.54
N GLY A 232 3.67 0.60 -12.37
CA GLY A 232 3.75 2.02 -12.01
C GLY A 232 2.41 2.54 -11.47
N HIS A 233 2.17 3.83 -11.67
CA HIS A 233 0.91 4.44 -11.26
C HIS A 233 -0.27 3.98 -12.11
N ILE A 234 -1.45 3.94 -11.50
CA ILE A 234 -2.74 3.72 -12.16
C ILE A 234 -3.60 4.96 -11.95
N LEU A 235 -3.79 5.75 -12.98
CA LEU A 235 -4.53 7.01 -12.92
C LEU A 235 -5.96 6.81 -13.44
N ALA A 236 -6.95 6.89 -12.55
CA ALA A 236 -8.35 6.82 -12.92
C ALA A 236 -8.82 8.06 -13.69
N ASN A 237 -10.00 7.99 -14.33
CA ASN A 237 -10.55 9.08 -15.13
C ASN A 237 -10.69 10.41 -14.37
N TYR A 238 -11.01 10.37 -13.07
CA TYR A 238 -11.13 11.58 -12.25
C TYR A 238 -9.78 12.25 -11.94
N ALA A 239 -8.66 11.60 -12.25
CA ALA A 239 -7.31 12.10 -12.01
C ALA A 239 -6.63 12.58 -13.30
N ILE A 240 -7.30 12.48 -14.46
CA ILE A 240 -6.75 12.84 -15.77
C ILE A 240 -7.69 13.81 -16.48
N VAL A 241 -7.14 14.89 -17.04
CA VAL A 241 -7.86 15.74 -18.00
C VAL A 241 -7.61 15.20 -19.40
N PHE A 242 -8.63 14.62 -20.04
CA PHE A 242 -8.51 14.06 -21.39
C PHE A 242 -8.72 15.10 -22.50
N ASP A 243 -9.44 16.20 -22.25
CA ASP A 243 -9.73 17.25 -23.25
C ASP A 243 -9.52 18.67 -22.72
N GLY A 244 -8.94 19.55 -23.54
CA GLY A 244 -8.59 20.94 -23.19
C GLY A 244 -9.74 21.94 -23.01
N HIS A 245 -11.00 21.50 -22.81
CA HIS A 245 -12.17 22.38 -22.77
C HIS A 245 -13.28 22.02 -21.76
N GLY A 246 -13.00 21.23 -20.72
CA GLY A 246 -13.94 21.03 -19.62
C GLY A 246 -13.80 22.12 -18.55
N GLU A 247 -14.87 22.87 -18.25
CA GLU A 247 -14.90 23.93 -17.22
C GLU A 247 -14.70 23.41 -15.78
N SER A 248 -14.67 22.08 -15.58
CA SER A 248 -14.52 21.45 -14.27
C SER A 248 -13.13 20.80 -14.13
N PRO A 249 -12.27 21.28 -13.23
CA PRO A 249 -10.99 20.65 -12.96
C PRO A 249 -11.18 19.27 -12.30
N PRO A 250 -10.18 18.37 -12.39
CA PRO A 250 -10.23 17.09 -11.71
C PRO A 250 -10.33 17.30 -10.19
N SER A 251 -11.21 16.56 -9.54
CA SER A 251 -11.58 16.75 -8.12
C SER A 251 -11.04 15.67 -7.18
N GLY A 252 -10.38 14.62 -7.69
CA GLY A 252 -10.04 13.43 -6.91
C GLY A 252 -11.23 12.48 -6.70
N PRO A 253 -11.02 11.31 -6.08
CA PRO A 253 -12.08 10.39 -5.68
C PRO A 253 -12.90 10.89 -4.48
#